data_AF-A0A6M8UGU3-F1
#
_entry.id   AF-A0A6M8UGU3-F1
#
_cell.length_a   1.000
_cell.length_b   1.000
_cell.length_c   1.000
_cell.angle_alpha   90.00
_cell.angle_beta   90.00
_cell.angle_gamma   90.00
#
_symmetry.space_group_name_H-M   'P 1'
#
loop_
_entity.id
_entity.type
_entity.pdbx_description
1 polymer ?
#
loop_
_entity_poly.entity_id
_entity_poly.type
_entity_poly.pdbx_seq_one_letter_code
_entity_poly.pdbx_strand_id
1 'polypeptide(L)' 'MKIISKRRAMTIYRQHSASRIFRYCTGRYQWHGSVCYYSGREVPDITGVLAVYAERRQDRNGPYACLMSIILN' A
#
# COMPACT_ATOMS: atom_id res chain seq x y z
N MET A 1 -10.95 -4.25 2.84
CA MET A 1 -10.57 -2.87 3.25
C MET A 1 -10.30 -1.97 2.04
N LYS A 2 -10.13 -0.64 2.22
CA LYS A 2 -9.86 0.31 1.13
C LYS A 2 -8.40 0.77 1.10
N ILE A 3 -7.86 0.96 -0.09
CA ILE A 3 -6.54 1.56 -0.28
C ILE A 3 -6.61 3.03 0.18
N ILE A 4 -5.69 3.43 1.06
CA ILE A 4 -5.58 4.80 1.57
C ILE A 4 -4.33 5.50 1.02
N SER A 5 -4.25 6.81 1.22
CA SER A 5 -3.05 7.57 0.87
C SER A 5 -1.85 7.15 1.72
N LYS A 6 -0.64 7.21 1.14
CA LYS A 6 0.61 6.92 1.86
C LYS A 6 0.74 7.75 3.13
N ARG A 7 0.33 9.03 3.09
CA ARG A 7 0.34 9.91 4.27
C ARG A 7 -0.50 9.34 5.41
N ARG A 8 -1.75 8.93 5.12
CA ARG A 8 -2.65 8.36 6.14
C ARG A 8 -2.13 7.02 6.65
N ALA A 9 -1.58 6.18 5.77
CA ALA A 9 -0.92 4.94 6.17
C ALA A 9 0.25 5.22 7.13
N MET A 10 1.13 6.17 6.83
CA MET A 10 2.26 6.50 7.72
C MET A 10 1.80 7.06 9.08
N THR A 11 0.64 7.73 9.16
CA THR A 11 0.04 8.12 10.45
C THR A 11 -0.31 6.89 11.28
N ILE A 12 -0.95 5.88 10.67
CA ILE A 12 -1.30 4.62 11.33
C ILE A 12 -0.01 3.89 11.76
N TYR A 13 0.99 3.77 10.88
CA TYR A 13 2.27 3.15 11.21
C TYR A 13 2.91 3.75 12.48
N ARG A 14 2.90 5.08 12.60
CA ARG A 14 3.45 5.78 13.78
C ARG A 14 2.64 5.56 15.06
N GLN A 15 1.35 5.27 14.95
CA GLN A 15 0.49 4.97 16.10
C GLN A 15 0.71 3.54 16.63
N HIS A 16 1.27 2.64 15.82
CA HIS A 16 1.47 1.23 16.17
C HIS A 16 2.96 0.87 16.15
N SER A 17 3.64 1.04 17.28
CA SER A 17 5.10 0.79 17.41
C SER A 17 5.53 -0.65 17.10
N ALA A 18 4.65 -1.64 17.30
CA ALA A 18 4.89 -3.04 16.97
C ALA A 18 4.55 -3.40 15.50
N SER A 19 4.08 -2.44 14.70
CA SER A 19 3.73 -2.69 13.31
C SER A 19 4.96 -2.66 12.40
N ARG A 20 4.85 -3.30 11.24
CA ARG A 20 5.88 -3.29 10.18
C ARG A 20 5.28 -2.98 8.82
N ILE A 21 6.09 -2.38 7.95
CA ILE A 21 5.72 -2.15 6.56
C ILE A 21 6.14 -3.37 5.73
N PHE A 22 5.22 -3.91 4.94
CA PHE A 22 5.48 -5.06 4.06
C PHE A 22 4.80 -4.90 2.70
N ARG A 23 5.09 -5.75 1.72
CA ARG A 23 4.33 -5.79 0.47
C ARG A 23 2.97 -6.46 0.74
N TYR A 24 1.87 -5.79 0.41
CA TYR A 24 0.54 -6.38 0.54
C TYR A 24 0.38 -7.61 -0.36
N CYS A 25 0.96 -7.55 -1.56
CA CYS A 25 1.04 -8.68 -2.48
C CYS A 25 2.27 -8.57 -3.40
N THR A 26 2.52 -9.61 -4.19
CA THR A 26 3.58 -9.63 -5.22
C THR A 26 3.18 -8.97 -6.54
N GLY A 27 1.91 -8.53 -6.65
CA GLY A 27 1.34 -7.94 -7.86
C GLY A 27 2.05 -6.66 -8.30
N ARG A 28 2.28 -6.57 -9.62
CA ARG A 28 2.70 -5.35 -10.30
C ARG A 28 1.48 -4.75 -11.00
N TYR A 29 1.10 -3.56 -10.60
CA TYR A 29 -0.07 -2.87 -11.14
C TYR A 29 0.36 -1.78 -12.13
N GLN A 30 -0.50 -1.52 -13.11
CA GLN A 30 -0.21 -0.53 -14.15
C GLN A 30 0.01 0.86 -13.56
N TRP A 31 1.05 1.56 -13.98
CA TRP A 31 1.23 2.95 -13.56
C TRP A 31 0.27 3.88 -14.32
N HIS A 32 -0.53 4.67 -13.61
CA HIS A 32 -1.50 5.63 -14.18
C HIS A 32 -1.11 7.10 -13.93
N GLY A 33 0.18 7.40 -13.77
CA GLY A 33 0.67 8.76 -13.55
C GLY A 33 0.59 9.25 -12.09
N SER A 34 -0.27 8.68 -11.25
CA SER A 34 -0.37 9.01 -9.82
C SER A 34 -0.79 7.83 -8.94
N VAL A 35 -0.26 7.78 -7.71
CA VAL A 35 -0.70 6.83 -6.68
C VAL A 35 -2.15 7.08 -6.24
N CYS A 36 -2.67 8.30 -6.43
CA CYS A 36 -4.06 8.66 -6.08
C CYS A 36 -5.09 7.84 -6.86
N TYR A 37 -4.74 7.37 -8.07
CA TYR A 37 -5.59 6.49 -8.89
C TYR A 37 -6.06 5.22 -8.16
N TYR A 38 -5.25 4.74 -7.22
CA TYR A 38 -5.54 3.54 -6.44
C TYR A 38 -6.31 3.83 -5.15
N SER A 39 -6.31 5.08 -4.67
CA SER A 39 -6.96 5.42 -3.41
C SER A 39 -8.47 5.18 -3.49
N GLY A 40 -9.05 4.63 -2.44
CA GLY A 40 -10.48 4.32 -2.36
C GLY A 40 -10.89 2.99 -3.00
N ARG A 41 -10.03 2.34 -3.79
CA ARG A 41 -10.30 1.00 -4.32
C ARG A 41 -10.33 -0.04 -3.21
N GLU A 42 -11.17 -1.05 -3.38
CA GLU A 42 -11.29 -2.14 -2.44
C GLU A 42 -10.23 -3.20 -2.68
N VAL A 43 -9.72 -3.75 -1.59
CA VAL A 43 -8.85 -4.92 -1.55
C VAL A 43 -9.36 -5.89 -0.49
N PRO A 44 -9.07 -7.20 -0.61
CA PRO A 44 -9.43 -8.17 0.41
C PRO A 44 -9.02 -7.70 1.81
N ASP A 45 -9.92 -7.89 2.76
CA ASP A 45 -9.59 -7.64 4.16
C ASP A 45 -8.79 -8.82 4.72
N ILE A 46 -7.63 -8.54 5.29
CA ILE A 46 -6.71 -9.57 5.77
C ILE A 46 -6.43 -9.29 7.24
N THR A 47 -6.65 -10.29 8.08
CA THR A 47 -6.38 -10.20 9.52
C THR A 47 -4.94 -9.77 9.78
N GLY A 48 -4.77 -8.77 10.64
CA GLY A 48 -3.46 -8.21 10.98
C GLY A 48 -2.97 -7.11 10.05
N VAL A 49 -3.65 -6.84 8.92
CA VAL A 49 -3.35 -5.67 8.08
C VAL A 49 -4.09 -4.44 8.61
N LEU A 50 -3.36 -3.40 8.96
CA LEU A 50 -3.91 -2.13 9.44
C LEU A 50 -4.25 -1.15 8.32
N ALA A 51 -3.45 -1.17 7.26
CA ALA A 51 -3.61 -0.23 6.15
C ALA A 51 -2.94 -0.77 4.89
N VAL A 52 -3.48 -0.39 3.73
CA VAL A 52 -2.90 -0.65 2.42
C VAL A 52 -2.78 0.65 1.65
N TYR A 53 -1.64 0.91 1.01
CA TYR A 53 -1.41 2.08 0.18
C TYR A 53 -0.65 1.72 -1.09
N ALA A 54 -0.84 2.50 -2.16
CA ALA A 54 -0.09 2.35 -3.40
C ALA A 54 1.24 3.11 -3.36
N GLU A 55 2.27 2.52 -3.95
CA GLU A 55 3.59 3.12 -4.11
C GLU A 55 4.07 2.96 -5.55
N ARG A 56 4.65 4.03 -6.11
CA ARG A 56 5.30 4.00 -7.41
C ARG A 56 6.65 3.32 -7.27
N ARG A 57 6.92 2.35 -8.13
CA ARG A 57 8.25 1.78 -8.36
C ARG A 57 8.58 1.84 -9.83
N GLN A 58 9.86 1.66 -10.13
CA GLN A 58 10.35 1.64 -11.49
C GLN A 58 11.45 0.59 -11.59
N ASP A 59 11.40 -0.20 -12.65
CA ASP A 59 12.48 -1.11 -13.03
C ASP A 59 12.80 -0.93 -14.52
N ARG A 60 13.54 -1.87 -15.10
CA ARG A 60 13.94 -1.83 -16.52
C ARG A 60 12.76 -1.83 -17.49
N ASN A 61 11.60 -2.32 -17.09
CA ASN A 61 10.39 -2.39 -17.92
C ASN A 61 9.50 -1.14 -17.75
N GLY A 62 9.95 -0.15 -16.97
CA GLY A 62 9.25 1.10 -16.76
C GLY A 62 8.57 1.20 -15.38
N PRO A 63 7.72 2.23 -15.19
CA PRO A 63 7.05 2.47 -13.92
C PRO A 63 5.90 1.49 -13.71
N TYR A 64 5.75 1.03 -12.47
CA TYR A 64 4.61 0.25 -12.01
C TYR A 64 4.18 0.69 -10.61
N ALA A 65 2.97 0.37 -10.22
CA ALA A 65 2.49 0.52 -8.86
C ALA A 65 2.62 -0.82 -8.11
N CYS A 66 3.03 -0.76 -6.84
CA CYS A 66 2.92 -1.87 -5.91
C CYS A 66 2.03 -1.48 -4.74
N LEU A 67 1.33 -2.47 -4.17
CA LEU A 67 0.58 -2.26 -2.94
C LEU A 67 1.46 -2.63 -1.73
N MET A 68 1.59 -1.68 -0.83
CA MET A 68 2.28 -1.81 0.44
C MET A 68 1.25 -1.90 1.55
N SER A 69 1.57 -2.62 2.62
CA SER A 69 0.74 -2.76 3.80
C SER A 69 1.49 -2.39 5.06
N ILE A 70 0.74 -1.97 6.07
CA ILE A 70 1.19 -1.94 7.46
C ILE A 70 0.52 -3.10 8.16
N ILE A 71 1.32 -3.96 8.78
CA ILE A 71 0.84 -5.16 9.45
C ILE A 71 1.23 -5.14 10.92
N LEU A 72 0.33 -5.61 11.79
CA LEU A 72 0.65 -5.95 13.16
C LEU A 72 1.49 -7.23 13.18
N ASN A 73 2.46 -7.29 14.10
CA ASN A 73 3.17 -8.53 14.41
C ASN A 73 2.27 -9.49 15.20
#